data_AF-A0A7R9Z0N1-F1
#
_entry.id   AF-A0A7R9Z0N1-F1
#
_cell.length_a   1.000
_cell.length_b   1.000
_cell.length_c   1.000
_cell.angle_alpha   90.00
_cell.angle_beta   90.00
_cell.angle_gamma   90.00
#
_symmetry.space_group_name_H-M   'P 1'
#
loop_
_entity.id
_entity.type
_entity.pdbx_description
1 polymer ?
#
loop_
_entity_poly.entity_id
_entity_poly.type
_entity_poly.pdbx_seq_one_letter_code
_entity_poly.pdbx_strand_id
1 'polypeptide(L)'
;MATFVLAIVQITRDILWFLIILFAAVVSFAQMFYTLLLPSYCAEDGEDKNNPECDPAEYYLKVYSILLGDFGTFDREDFFTVFSVVLFVLFSFMVVIVLLNVLIAIVSDSYEKCLLRSQLLFGRARVSFQNLL
;
A
#
# COMPACT_ATOMS: atom_id res chain seq x y z
N MET A 1 26.90 14.11 -6.01
CA MET A 1 25.94 13.78 -4.94
C MET A 1 24.61 14.48 -5.12
N ALA A 2 24.54 15.82 -5.22
CA ALA A 2 23.27 16.56 -5.40
C ALA A 2 22.44 16.14 -6.64
N THR A 3 23.09 15.90 -7.79
CA THR A 3 22.42 15.46 -9.03
C THR A 3 21.82 14.05 -8.95
N PHE A 4 22.42 13.18 -8.11
CA PHE A 4 21.96 11.82 -7.90
C PHE A 4 20.71 11.80 -6.99
N VAL A 5 20.75 12.59 -5.92
CA VAL A 5 19.61 12.78 -5.01
C VAL A 5 18.42 13.38 -5.77
N LEU A 6 18.63 14.40 -6.60
CA LEU A 6 17.56 15.02 -7.41
C LEU A 6 16.94 14.03 -8.41
N ALA A 7 17.74 13.13 -9.01
CA ALA A 7 17.23 12.11 -9.91
C ALA A 7 16.38 11.05 -9.17
N ILE A 8 16.82 10.59 -8.00
CA ILE A 8 16.07 9.65 -7.16
C ILE A 8 14.76 10.28 -6.67
N VAL A 9 14.78 11.54 -6.22
CA VAL A 9 13.59 12.27 -5.74
C VAL A 9 12.54 12.41 -6.84
N GLN A 10 12.96 12.66 -8.07
CA GLN A 10 12.05 12.79 -9.21
C GLN A 10 11.30 11.48 -9.51
N ILE A 11 11.99 10.36 -9.31
CA ILE A 11 11.54 8.97 -9.53
C ILE A 11 10.65 8.48 -8.37
N THR A 12 10.97 8.86 -7.14
CA THR A 12 10.14 8.52 -5.97
C THR A 12 8.78 9.19 -6.04
N ARG A 13 8.68 10.37 -6.66
CA ARG A 13 7.41 11.07 -6.84
C ARG A 13 6.41 10.28 -7.69
N ASP A 14 6.87 9.61 -8.73
CA ASP A 14 5.99 8.81 -9.60
C ASP A 14 5.50 7.55 -8.85
N ILE A 15 6.35 6.95 -8.02
CA ILE A 15 5.98 5.84 -7.13
C ILE A 15 4.98 6.32 -6.05
N LEU A 16 5.18 7.52 -5.50
CA LEU A 16 4.28 8.10 -4.50
C LEU A 16 2.86 8.33 -5.03
N TRP A 17 2.71 8.74 -6.29
CA TRP A 17 1.37 8.85 -6.90
C TRP A 17 0.62 7.52 -6.91
N PHE A 18 1.31 6.43 -7.27
CA PHE A 18 0.71 5.11 -7.20
C PHE A 18 0.43 4.68 -5.74
N LEU A 19 1.33 4.99 -4.82
CA LEU A 19 1.17 4.68 -3.39
C LEU A 19 -0.05 5.42 -2.80
N ILE A 20 -0.31 6.66 -3.21
CA ILE A 20 -1.52 7.41 -2.81
C ILE A 20 -2.79 6.70 -3.30
N ILE A 21 -2.80 6.20 -4.54
CA ILE A 21 -3.94 5.45 -5.10
C ILE A 21 -4.15 4.15 -4.30
N LEU A 22 -3.07 3.43 -4.00
CA LEU A 22 -3.11 2.22 -3.17
C LEU A 22 -3.65 2.54 -1.78
N PHE A 23 -3.16 3.59 -1.14
CA PHE A 23 -3.60 4.01 0.19
C PHE A 23 -5.08 4.40 0.20
N ALA A 24 -5.54 5.16 -0.80
CA ALA A 24 -6.95 5.53 -0.95
C ALA A 24 -7.84 4.30 -1.14
N ALA A 25 -7.40 3.31 -1.94
CA ALA A 25 -8.10 2.05 -2.10
C ALA A 25 -8.21 1.30 -0.76
N VAL A 26 -7.10 1.13 -0.04
CA VAL A 26 -7.07 0.45 1.28
C VAL A 26 -8.02 1.13 2.27
N VAL A 27 -7.97 2.47 2.38
CA VAL A 27 -8.86 3.24 3.26
C VAL A 27 -10.33 3.07 2.88
N SER A 28 -10.65 3.02 1.59
CA SER A 28 -12.03 2.84 1.12
C SER A 28 -12.60 1.46 1.46
N PHE A 29 -11.82 0.39 1.27
CA PHE A 29 -12.22 -0.96 1.65
C PHE A 29 -12.25 -1.13 3.16
N ALA A 30 -11.33 -0.50 3.91
CA ALA A 30 -11.36 -0.52 5.37
C ALA A 30 -12.65 0.08 5.94
N GLN A 31 -13.13 1.19 5.37
CA GLN A 31 -14.42 1.78 5.74
C GLN A 31 -15.61 0.85 5.43
N MET A 32 -15.58 0.13 4.31
CA MET A 32 -16.59 -0.87 3.99
C MET A 32 -16.59 -2.03 5.00
N PHE A 33 -15.41 -2.54 5.36
CA PHE A 33 -15.28 -3.61 6.35
C PHE A 33 -15.70 -3.15 7.74
N TYR A 34 -15.32 -1.94 8.17
CA TYR A 34 -15.81 -1.35 9.41
C TYR A 34 -17.33 -1.36 9.45
N THR A 35 -17.99 -0.89 8.39
CA THR A 35 -19.47 -0.81 8.36
C THR A 35 -20.14 -2.18 8.34
N LEU A 36 -19.54 -3.18 7.70
CA LEU A 36 -20.14 -4.52 7.51
C LEU A 36 -19.82 -5.51 8.64
N LEU A 37 -18.67 -5.38 9.29
CA LEU A 37 -18.19 -6.30 10.33
C LEU A 37 -18.28 -5.65 11.73
N LEU A 38 -18.86 -4.45 11.86
CA LEU A 38 -19.08 -3.86 13.18
C LEU A 38 -20.07 -4.75 13.96
N PRO A 39 -19.65 -5.30 15.10
CA PRO A 39 -20.54 -6.13 15.89
C PRO A 39 -21.65 -5.29 16.52
N SER A 40 -22.83 -5.91 16.68
CA SER A 40 -24.04 -5.23 17.15
C SER A 40 -23.93 -4.67 18.57
N TYR A 41 -23.07 -5.24 19.41
CA TYR A 41 -22.84 -4.75 20.78
C TYR A 41 -22.15 -3.37 20.81
N CYS A 42 -21.45 -2.96 19.75
CA CYS A 42 -20.88 -1.62 19.65
C CYS A 42 -21.95 -0.53 19.44
N ALA A 43 -23.17 -0.90 19.02
CA ALA A 43 -24.27 0.03 18.80
C ALA A 43 -25.06 0.35 20.09
N GLU A 44 -25.10 -0.57 21.06
CA GLU A 44 -25.88 -0.43 22.29
C GLU A 44 -25.12 0.40 23.34
N ASP A 45 -25.78 1.37 23.99
CA ASP A 45 -25.20 2.15 25.09
C ASP A 45 -25.01 1.25 26.34
N GLY A 46 -23.89 0.52 26.39
CA GLY A 46 -23.47 -0.33 27.51
C GLY A 46 -21.98 -0.19 27.83
N GLU A 47 -21.51 -0.86 28.89
CA GLU A 47 -20.09 -0.87 29.30
C GLU A 47 -19.15 -1.38 28.19
N ASP A 48 -19.66 -2.19 27.26
CA ASP A 48 -18.92 -2.79 26.15
C ASP A 48 -18.54 -1.78 25.03
N LYS A 49 -19.07 -0.55 25.05
CA LYS A 49 -18.66 0.50 24.09
C LYS A 49 -17.20 0.94 24.23
N ASN A 50 -16.61 0.72 25.41
CA ASN A 50 -15.20 1.05 25.64
C ASN A 50 -14.24 -0.05 25.19
N ASN A 51 -14.75 -1.14 24.59
CA ASN A 51 -13.91 -2.20 24.05
C ASN A 51 -13.13 -1.66 22.84
N PRO A 52 -11.80 -1.84 22.75
CA PRO A 52 -11.00 -1.42 21.59
C PRO A 52 -11.55 -1.93 20.25
N GLU A 53 -12.24 -3.07 20.23
CA GLU A 53 -12.89 -3.63 19.03
C GLU A 53 -13.94 -2.71 18.41
N CYS A 54 -14.50 -1.75 19.16
CA CYS A 54 -15.44 -0.77 18.65
C CYS A 54 -14.76 0.48 18.04
N ASP A 55 -13.44 0.64 18.20
CA ASP A 55 -12.69 1.77 17.65
C ASP A 55 -12.46 1.56 16.13
N PRO A 56 -12.86 2.51 15.26
CA PRO A 56 -12.55 2.42 13.84
C PRO A 56 -11.05 2.24 13.55
N ALA A 57 -10.16 2.74 14.41
CA ALA A 57 -8.71 2.59 14.24
C ALA A 57 -8.25 1.13 14.17
N GLU A 58 -8.88 0.23 14.94
CA GLU A 58 -8.55 -1.20 14.92
C GLU A 58 -8.82 -1.83 13.55
N TYR A 59 -9.95 -1.50 12.91
CA TYR A 59 -10.28 -2.02 11.59
C TYR A 59 -9.31 -1.54 10.51
N TYR A 60 -8.84 -0.29 10.59
CA TYR A 60 -7.79 0.21 9.70
C TYR A 60 -6.48 -0.55 9.85
N LEU A 61 -6.08 -0.84 11.10
CA LEU A 61 -4.87 -1.61 11.38
C LEU A 61 -5.01 -3.05 10.91
N LYS A 62 -6.14 -3.71 11.16
CA LYS A 62 -6.39 -5.08 10.67
C LYS A 62 -6.29 -5.17 9.15
N VAL A 63 -6.90 -4.22 8.43
CA VAL A 63 -6.84 -4.18 6.95
C VAL A 63 -5.43 -3.88 6.44
N TYR A 64 -4.68 -3.03 7.15
CA TYR A 64 -3.26 -2.81 6.85
C TYR A 64 -2.39 -4.05 7.12
N SER A 65 -2.65 -4.81 8.17
CA SER A 65 -1.98 -6.09 8.43
C SER A 65 -2.21 -7.10 7.31
N ILE A 66 -3.45 -7.20 6.79
CA ILE A 66 -3.76 -8.05 5.63
C ILE A 66 -3.00 -7.59 4.37
N LEU A 67 -2.88 -6.27 4.16
CA LEU A 67 -2.07 -5.73 3.06
C LEU A 67 -0.62 -6.21 3.14
N LEU A 68 -0.07 -6.35 4.35
CA LEU A 68 1.27 -6.90 4.59
C LEU A 68 1.33 -8.43 4.54
N GLY A 69 0.18 -9.11 4.37
CA GLY A 69 0.07 -10.56 4.29
C GLY A 69 -0.23 -11.27 5.62
N ASP A 70 -0.60 -10.52 6.67
CA ASP A 70 -1.03 -11.09 7.94
C ASP A 70 -2.55 -11.35 7.94
N PHE A 71 -2.91 -12.60 7.68
CA PHE A 71 -4.29 -13.08 7.60
C PHE A 71 -4.85 -13.56 8.95
N GLY A 72 -4.07 -13.51 10.03
CA GLY A 72 -4.50 -13.98 11.36
C GLY A 72 -5.34 -12.98 12.15
N THR A 73 -5.59 -11.79 11.59
CA THR A 73 -6.22 -10.65 12.28
C THR A 73 -7.75 -10.63 12.23
N PHE A 74 -8.36 -11.42 11.35
CA PHE A 74 -9.81 -11.61 11.26
C PHE A 74 -10.16 -13.04 11.59
N ASP A 75 -11.04 -13.21 12.57
CA ASP A 75 -11.55 -14.52 12.92
C ASP A 75 -12.69 -14.90 11.97
N ARG A 76 -12.89 -16.21 11.79
CA ARG A 76 -14.01 -16.71 10.96
C ARG A 76 -15.37 -16.26 11.50
N GLU A 77 -15.43 -15.96 12.79
CA GLU A 77 -16.63 -15.54 13.50
C GLU A 77 -17.03 -14.08 13.18
N ASP A 78 -16.10 -13.27 12.67
CA ASP A 78 -16.37 -11.88 12.25
C ASP A 78 -17.18 -11.81 10.95
N PHE A 79 -17.25 -12.91 10.19
CA PHE A 79 -17.93 -12.97 8.90
C PHE A 79 -19.36 -13.49 9.05
N PHE A 80 -20.28 -12.60 9.41
CA PHE A 80 -21.69 -12.94 9.58
C PHE A 80 -22.43 -13.27 8.26
N THR A 81 -21.94 -12.79 7.12
CA THR A 81 -22.62 -12.94 5.83
C THR A 81 -21.69 -13.45 4.72
N VAL A 82 -22.27 -14.20 3.77
CA VAL A 82 -21.57 -14.66 2.54
C VAL A 82 -21.05 -13.46 1.73
N PHE A 83 -21.77 -12.33 1.77
CA PHE A 83 -21.36 -11.10 1.12
C PHE A 83 -20.03 -10.57 1.66
N SER A 84 -19.84 -10.53 2.99
CA SER A 84 -18.59 -10.11 3.63
C SER A 84 -17.40 -11.00 3.24
N VAL A 85 -17.62 -12.32 3.15
CA VAL A 85 -16.59 -13.28 2.72
C VAL A 85 -16.18 -13.04 1.27
N VAL A 86 -17.14 -12.86 0.36
CA VAL A 86 -16.86 -12.57 -1.04
C VAL A 86 -16.11 -11.25 -1.19
N LEU A 87 -16.52 -10.21 -0.44
CA LEU A 87 -15.85 -8.91 -0.44
C LEU A 87 -14.39 -9.03 0.05
N PHE A 88 -14.14 -9.81 1.10
CA PHE A 88 -12.81 -10.11 1.61
C PHE A 88 -11.91 -10.84 0.59
N VAL A 89 -12.45 -11.86 -0.09
CA VAL A 89 -11.70 -12.58 -1.14
C VAL A 89 -11.38 -11.65 -2.31
N LEU A 90 -12.34 -10.82 -2.74
CA LEU A 90 -12.13 -9.86 -3.82
C LEU A 90 -11.09 -8.80 -3.43
N PHE A 91 -11.18 -8.27 -2.21
CA PHE A 91 -10.21 -7.31 -1.66
C PHE A 91 -8.79 -7.89 -1.63
N SER A 92 -8.61 -9.10 -1.08
CA SER A 92 -7.27 -9.73 -1.01
C SER A 92 -6.71 -10.00 -2.40
N PHE A 93 -7.52 -10.47 -3.35
CA PHE A 93 -7.08 -10.65 -4.73
C PHE A 93 -6.71 -9.33 -5.40
N MET A 94 -7.54 -8.30 -5.28
CA MET A 94 -7.30 -7.02 -5.94
C MET A 94 -6.10 -6.28 -5.33
N VAL A 95 -6.07 -6.13 -4.00
CA VAL A 95 -5.05 -5.30 -3.33
C VAL A 95 -3.72 -6.04 -3.17
N VAL A 96 -3.75 -7.28 -2.67
CA VAL A 96 -2.51 -8.03 -2.39
C VAL A 96 -1.94 -8.64 -3.67
N ILE A 97 -2.77 -9.21 -4.55
CA ILE A 97 -2.26 -9.88 -5.76
C ILE A 97 -2.09 -8.88 -6.91
N VAL A 98 -3.05 -8.02 -7.21
CA VAL A 98 -2.92 -7.11 -8.37
C VAL A 98 -2.10 -5.88 -8.03
N LEU A 99 -2.49 -5.10 -7.01
CA LEU A 99 -1.87 -3.81 -6.73
C LEU A 99 -0.41 -3.92 -6.26
N LEU A 100 -0.07 -4.90 -5.41
CA LEU A 100 1.34 -5.10 -5.02
C LEU A 100 2.21 -5.56 -6.20
N ASN A 101 1.70 -6.43 -7.08
CA ASN A 101 2.46 -6.84 -8.27
C ASN A 101 2.68 -5.67 -9.23
N VAL A 102 1.67 -4.80 -9.39
CA VAL A 102 1.82 -3.55 -10.17
C VAL A 102 2.78 -2.58 -9.47
N LEU A 103 2.75 -2.47 -8.14
CA LEU A 103 3.70 -1.65 -7.38
C LEU A 103 5.13 -2.09 -7.66
N ILE A 104 5.40 -3.39 -7.58
CA ILE A 104 6.73 -3.96 -7.87
C ILE A 104 7.13 -3.65 -9.31
N ALA A 105 6.21 -3.79 -10.28
CA ALA A 105 6.48 -3.47 -11.68
C ALA A 105 6.83 -1.98 -11.88
N ILE A 106 6.08 -1.07 -11.26
CA ILE A 106 6.33 0.38 -11.32
C ILE A 106 7.67 0.71 -10.66
N VAL A 107 7.95 0.15 -9.47
CA VAL A 107 9.22 0.36 -8.77
C VAL A 107 10.39 -0.16 -9.61
N SER A 108 10.25 -1.31 -10.27
CA SER A 108 11.28 -1.88 -11.13
C SER A 108 11.58 -0.99 -12.34
N ASP A 109 10.54 -0.56 -13.08
CA ASP A 109 10.70 0.35 -14.23
C ASP A 109 11.34 1.69 -13.81
N SER A 110 10.90 2.22 -12.67
CA SER A 110 11.42 3.45 -12.09
C SER A 110 12.89 3.31 -11.65
N TYR A 111 13.26 2.17 -11.08
CA TYR A 111 14.64 1.85 -10.70
C TYR A 111 15.57 1.70 -11.91
N GLU A 112 15.11 1.01 -12.97
CA GLU A 112 15.88 0.84 -14.20
C GLU A 112 16.17 2.19 -14.89
N LYS A 113 15.17 3.08 -14.94
CA LYS A 113 15.33 4.46 -15.42
C LYS A 113 16.38 5.24 -14.61
N CYS A 114 16.42 5.04 -13.29
CA CYS A 114 17.44 5.65 -12.42
C CYS A 114 18.86 5.17 -12.77
N LEU A 115 19.02 3.85 -12.95
CA LEU A 115 20.31 3.25 -13.28
C LEU A 115 20.83 3.74 -14.64
N LEU A 116 19.97 3.80 -15.66
CA LEU A 116 20.34 4.31 -16.98
C LEU A 116 20.80 5.77 -16.91
N ARG A 117 20.08 6.62 -16.16
CA ARG A 117 20.45 8.04 -16.00
C ARG A 117 21.78 8.21 -15.24
N SER A 118 22.01 7.39 -14.23
CA SER A 118 23.29 7.31 -13.51
C SER A 118 24.44 6.96 -14.47
N GLN A 119 24.30 5.87 -15.23
CA GLN A 119 25.33 5.41 -16.17
C GLN A 119 25.64 6.44 -17.26
N LEU A 120 24.62 7.13 -17.79
CA LEU A 120 24.83 8.21 -18.76
C LEU A 120 25.62 9.38 -18.19
N LEU A 121 25.36 9.78 -16.94
CA LEU A 121 26.12 10.84 -16.28
C LEU A 121 27.60 10.44 -16.07
N PHE A 122 27.87 9.20 -15.66
CA PHE A 122 29.24 8.70 -15.54
C PHE A 122 29.95 8.54 -16.89
N GLY A 123 29.24 8.07 -17.92
CA GLY A 123 29.77 7.94 -19.28
C GLY A 123 30.18 9.29 -19.86
N ARG A 124 29.34 10.33 -19.73
CA ARG A 124 29.66 11.69 -20.19
C ARG A 124 30.85 12.30 -19.45
N ALA A 125 30.99 12.04 -18.15
CA ALA A 125 32.15 12.48 -17.38
C ALA A 125 33.45 11.84 -17.89
N ARG A 126 33.42 10.56 -18.29
CA ARG A 126 34.58 9.85 -18.83
C ARG A 126 35.02 10.37 -20.20
N VAL A 127 34.07 10.60 -21.11
CA VAL A 127 34.37 11.08 -22.48
C VAL A 127 34.83 12.54 -22.47
N SER A 128 34.29 13.36 -21.57
CA SER A 128 34.75 14.75 -21.40
C SER A 128 36.20 14.84 -20.90
N PHE A 129 36.69 13.85 -20.15
CA PHE A 129 38.07 13.85 -19.65
C PHE A 129 39.09 13.45 -20.72
N GLN A 130 38.69 12.64 -21.70
CA GLN A 130 39.55 12.20 -22.80
C GLN A 130 39.76 13.28 -23.88
N ASN A 131 38.78 14.17 -24.08
CA ASN A 131 38.88 15.29 -25.02
C ASN A 131 39.65 16.51 -24.46
N LEU A 132 40.15 16.43 -23.23
CA LEU A 132 40.90 17.49 -22.53
C LEU A 132 42.41 17.20 -22.44
N LEU A 133 42.87 16.10 -23.05
CA LEU A 133 44.27 15.66 -23.19
C LEU A 133 44.63 15.59 -24.67
#